data_AF-A0A977L1F7-F1
#
_entry.id   AF-A0A977L1F7-F1
#
_cell.length_a   1.000
_cell.length_b   1.000
_cell.length_c   1.000
_cell.angle_alpha   90.00
_cell.angle_beta   90.00
_cell.angle_gamma   90.00
#
_symmetry.space_group_name_H-M   'P 1'
#
loop_
_entity.id
_entity.type
_entity.pdbx_description
1 polymer ?
#
loop_
_entity_poly.entity_id
_entity_poly.type
_entity_poly.pdbx_seq_one_letter_code
_entity_poly.pdbx_strand_id
1 'polypeptide(L)'
;MKKIPLVDVQEPLSTYVEQAQNQGPIVITCNGKAIALLIAPIDDDDLESLLLSHSSELQTILNQSRQSIKIGEGLTTDTFWARVKNSVEDPEL
;
A
#
# COMPACT_ATOMS: atom_id res chain seq x y z
N MET A 1 -9.73 -17.39 -3.08
CA MET A 1 -9.69 -16.67 -1.79
C MET A 1 -10.40 -17.49 -0.73
N LYS A 2 -9.66 -18.02 0.24
CA LYS A 2 -10.16 -18.83 1.35
C LYS A 2 -10.54 -17.93 2.53
N LYS A 3 -11.57 -18.29 3.29
CA LYS A 3 -11.96 -17.61 4.55
C LYS A 3 -11.85 -18.59 5.71
N ILE A 4 -11.19 -18.19 6.78
CA ILE A 4 -10.96 -19.05 7.96
C ILE A 4 -11.36 -18.26 9.21
N PRO A 5 -12.27 -18.76 10.06
CA PRO A 5 -12.47 -18.20 11.39
C PRO A 5 -11.20 -18.29 12.24
N LEU A 6 -10.91 -17.25 13.02
CA LEU A 6 -9.72 -17.20 13.88
C LEU A 6 -9.66 -18.39 14.85
N VAL A 7 -10.82 -18.85 15.32
CA VAL A 7 -10.96 -20.01 16.21
C VAL A 7 -10.62 -21.34 15.52
N ASP A 8 -10.64 -21.39 14.20
CA ASP A 8 -10.33 -22.58 13.39
C ASP A 8 -8.87 -22.58 12.88
N VAL A 9 -8.07 -21.58 13.27
CA VAL A 9 -6.64 -21.50 12.95
C VAL A 9 -5.86 -22.43 13.88
N GLN A 10 -5.64 -23.67 13.46
CA GLN A 10 -4.98 -24.71 14.25
C GLN A 10 -3.68 -25.24 13.61
N GLU A 11 -3.49 -25.01 12.31
CA GLU A 11 -2.27 -25.41 11.60
C GLU A 11 -1.12 -24.42 11.85
N PRO A 12 0.14 -24.83 11.66
CA PRO A 12 1.27 -23.91 11.68
C PRO A 12 1.13 -22.79 10.63
N LEU A 13 1.66 -21.61 10.93
CA LEU A 13 1.63 -20.46 10.01
C LEU A 13 2.21 -20.80 8.62
N SER A 14 3.25 -21.63 8.56
CA SER A 14 3.88 -22.07 7.31
C SER A 14 2.89 -22.73 6.35
N THR A 15 1.95 -23.53 6.85
CA THR A 15 0.92 -24.18 6.03
C THR A 15 0.00 -23.15 5.39
N TYR A 16 -0.35 -22.08 6.10
CA TYR A 16 -1.16 -21.00 5.54
C TYR A 16 -0.37 -20.14 4.54
N VAL A 17 0.94 -19.98 4.74
CA VAL A 17 1.83 -19.31 3.78
C VAL A 17 1.90 -20.10 2.47
N GLU A 18 2.14 -21.40 2.54
CA GLU A 18 2.13 -22.27 1.35
C GLU A 18 0.77 -22.26 0.63
N GLN A 19 -0.34 -22.29 1.39
CA GLN A 19 -1.68 -22.14 0.81
C GLN A 19 -1.85 -20.78 0.14
N ALA A 20 -1.39 -19.70 0.76
CA ALA A 20 -1.50 -18.35 0.19
C ALA A 20 -0.70 -18.23 -1.13
N GLN A 21 0.50 -18.82 -1.18
CA GLN A 21 1.36 -18.85 -2.37
C GLN A 21 0.72 -19.64 -3.52
N ASN A 22 0.11 -20.80 -3.23
CA ASN A 22 -0.32 -21.74 -4.27
C ASN A 22 -1.82 -21.66 -4.63
N GLN A 23 -2.66 -21.14 -3.72
CA GLN A 23 -4.12 -21.17 -3.82
C GLN A 23 -4.75 -19.76 -3.69
N GLY A 24 -3.91 -18.75 -3.47
CA GLY A 24 -4.29 -17.35 -3.36
C GLY A 24 -4.67 -16.92 -1.93
N PRO A 25 -5.08 -15.65 -1.75
CA PRO A 25 -5.15 -15.02 -0.43
C PRO A 25 -6.10 -15.71 0.56
N ILE A 26 -5.74 -15.63 1.84
CA ILE A 26 -6.51 -16.16 2.97
C ILE A 26 -7.00 -15.02 3.84
N VAL A 27 -8.31 -14.94 4.03
CA VAL A 27 -8.95 -13.97 4.93
C VAL A 27 -9.22 -14.64 6.26
N ILE A 28 -8.68 -14.07 7.34
CA ILE A 28 -8.96 -14.51 8.71
C ILE A 28 -10.12 -13.67 9.26
N THR A 29 -11.10 -14.34 9.86
CA THR A 29 -12.33 -13.71 10.35
C THR A 29 -12.56 -13.90 11.85
N CYS A 30 -13.17 -12.94 12.53
CA CYS A 30 -13.66 -13.08 13.90
C CYS A 30 -15.11 -12.60 13.94
N ASN A 31 -16.02 -13.42 14.46
CA ASN A 31 -17.47 -13.14 14.46
C ASN A 31 -18.01 -12.75 13.08
N GLY A 32 -17.55 -13.42 12.02
CA GLY A 32 -17.95 -13.16 10.63
C GLY A 32 -17.32 -11.91 9.99
N LYS A 33 -16.57 -11.09 10.73
CA LYS A 33 -15.86 -9.91 10.21
C LYS A 33 -14.42 -10.25 9.83
N ALA A 34 -13.95 -9.78 8.67
CA ALA A 34 -12.52 -9.89 8.31
C ALA A 34 -11.66 -9.06 9.28
N ILE A 35 -10.61 -9.68 9.82
CA ILE A 35 -9.69 -9.05 10.78
C ILE A 35 -8.23 -9.11 10.34
N ALA A 36 -7.87 -10.03 9.45
CA ALA A 36 -6.54 -10.09 8.85
C ALA A 36 -6.61 -10.72 7.45
N LEU A 37 -5.59 -10.42 6.66
CA LEU A 37 -5.38 -10.95 5.33
C LEU A 37 -3.95 -11.51 5.28
N LEU A 38 -3.81 -12.77 4.85
CA LEU A 38 -2.53 -13.34 4.46
C LEU A 38 -2.49 -13.39 2.94
N ILE A 39 -1.52 -12.68 2.38
CA ILE A 39 -1.25 -12.63 0.94
C ILE A 39 0.23 -12.93 0.74
N ALA A 40 0.53 -13.81 -0.20
CA ALA A 40 1.88 -14.02 -0.68
C ALA A 40 2.12 -13.06 -1.86
N PRO A 41 3.17 -12.22 -1.81
CA PRO A 41 3.48 -11.34 -2.92
C PRO A 41 3.88 -12.16 -4.15
N ILE A 42 3.56 -11.66 -5.34
CA ILE A 42 3.93 -12.29 -6.62
C ILE A 42 5.42 -12.09 -6.90
N ASP A 43 5.93 -10.90 -6.62
CA ASP A 43 7.30 -10.46 -6.82
C ASP A 43 7.64 -9.31 -5.86
N ASP A 44 8.85 -8.76 -5.98
CA ASP A 44 9.33 -7.69 -5.11
C ASP A 44 8.54 -6.38 -5.32
N ASP A 45 8.08 -6.11 -6.54
CA ASP A 45 7.28 -4.91 -6.87
C ASP A 45 5.88 -4.98 -6.24
N ASP A 46 5.26 -6.16 -6.25
CA ASP A 46 3.99 -6.43 -5.55
C ASP A 46 4.16 -6.33 -4.03
N LEU A 47 5.27 -6.86 -3.47
CA LEU A 47 5.57 -6.70 -2.04
C LEU A 47 5.71 -5.23 -1.65
N GLU A 48 6.47 -4.44 -2.41
CA GLU A 48 6.62 -3.00 -2.17
C GLU A 48 5.25 -2.31 -2.21
N SER A 49 4.45 -2.59 -3.24
CA SER A 49 3.11 -2.04 -3.40
C SER A 49 2.19 -2.34 -2.22
N LEU A 50 2.21 -3.58 -1.71
CA LEU A 50 1.45 -3.98 -0.52
C LEU A 50 1.91 -3.21 0.71
N LEU A 51 3.22 -3.10 0.95
CA LEU A 51 3.77 -2.35 2.09
C LEU A 51 3.42 -0.86 2.03
N LEU A 52 3.58 -0.23 0.87
CA LEU A 52 3.28 1.19 0.68
C LEU A 52 1.78 1.47 0.83
N SER A 53 0.91 0.59 0.30
CA SER A 53 -0.55 0.77 0.41
C SER A 53 -1.05 0.78 1.86
N HIS A 54 -0.36 0.09 2.76
CA HIS A 54 -0.69 0.01 4.19
C HIS A 54 0.17 0.91 5.08
N SER A 55 1.11 1.68 4.52
CA SER A 55 1.95 2.62 5.28
C SER A 55 1.14 3.84 5.75
N SER A 56 1.00 3.99 7.06
CA SER A 56 0.31 5.14 7.67
C SER A 56 1.03 6.47 7.40
N GLU A 57 2.35 6.44 7.34
CA GLU A 57 3.19 7.61 7.02
C GLU A 57 2.93 8.08 5.59
N LEU A 58 3.02 7.17 4.61
CA LEU A 58 2.76 7.49 3.21
C LEU A 58 1.33 7.99 3.02
N GLN A 59 0.35 7.34 3.64
CA GLN A 59 -1.04 7.79 3.60
C GLN A 59 -1.21 9.20 4.18
N THR A 60 -0.48 9.55 5.24
CA THR A 60 -0.50 10.90 5.83
C THR A 60 0.00 11.93 4.84
N ILE A 61 1.16 11.68 4.21
CA ILE A 61 1.75 12.58 3.20
C ILE A 61 0.80 12.77 2.01
N LEU A 62 0.26 11.66 1.47
CA LEU A 62 -0.68 11.71 0.35
C LEU A 62 -1.97 12.46 0.70
N ASN A 63 -2.48 12.30 1.92
CA ASN A 63 -3.67 13.01 2.37
C ASN A 63 -3.43 14.51 2.52
N GLN A 64 -2.29 14.91 3.07
CA GLN A 64 -1.89 16.32 3.15
C GLN A 64 -1.76 16.93 1.75
N SER A 65 -1.07 16.26 0.83
CA SER A 65 -0.93 16.70 -0.56
C SER A 65 -2.29 16.87 -1.25
N ARG A 66 -3.20 15.90 -1.10
CA ARG A 66 -4.57 15.98 -1.64
C ARG A 66 -5.36 17.14 -1.04
N GLN A 67 -5.18 17.44 0.25
CA GLN A 67 -5.83 18.58 0.89
C GLN A 67 -5.30 19.91 0.32
N SER A 68 -3.99 20.06 0.22
CA SER A 68 -3.32 21.22 -0.38
C SER A 68 -3.83 21.49 -1.81
N ILE A 69 -3.89 20.45 -2.65
CA ILE A 69 -4.47 20.55 -4.00
C ILE A 69 -5.93 21.02 -3.97
N LYS A 70 -6.75 20.47 -3.07
CA LYS A 70 -8.17 20.84 -2.94
C LYS A 70 -8.39 22.31 -2.56
N ILE A 71 -7.48 22.90 -1.79
CA ILE A 71 -7.54 24.32 -1.39
C ILE A 71 -6.83 25.25 -2.37
N GLY A 72 -6.39 24.74 -3.53
CA GLY A 72 -5.82 25.55 -4.61
C GLY A 72 -4.31 25.77 -4.52
N GLU A 73 -3.61 25.07 -3.62
CA GLU A 73 -2.15 25.13 -3.50
C GLU A 73 -1.42 24.19 -4.47
N GLY A 74 -2.16 23.49 -5.33
CA GLY A 74 -1.58 22.69 -6.41
C GLY A 74 -0.87 23.56 -7.46
N LEU A 75 0.14 22.99 -8.13
CA LEU A 75 0.81 23.64 -9.25
C LEU A 75 0.08 23.34 -10.56
N THR A 76 -0.04 24.35 -11.42
CA THR A 76 -0.39 24.12 -12.83
C THR A 76 0.77 23.46 -13.56
N THR A 77 0.49 22.76 -14.66
CA THR A 77 1.52 22.13 -15.50
C THR A 77 2.57 23.14 -15.97
N ASP A 78 2.16 24.32 -16.40
CA ASP A 78 3.09 25.37 -16.86
C ASP A 78 3.98 25.86 -15.72
N THR A 79 3.40 26.10 -14.54
CA THR A 79 4.17 26.52 -13.34
C THR A 79 5.14 25.43 -12.89
N PHE A 80 4.73 24.16 -12.95
CA PHE A 80 5.59 23.03 -12.61
C PHE A 80 6.82 22.95 -13.53
N TRP A 81 6.61 22.95 -14.85
CA TRP A 81 7.73 22.85 -15.80
C TRP A 81 8.66 24.06 -15.79
N ALA A 82 8.12 25.26 -15.53
CA ALA A 82 8.95 26.44 -15.33
C ALA A 82 9.90 26.29 -14.13
N ARG A 83 9.40 25.75 -13.00
CA ARG A 83 10.24 25.48 -11.81
C ARG A 83 11.31 24.43 -12.08
N VAL A 84 10.95 23.32 -12.72
CA VAL A 84 11.90 22.23 -13.02
C VAL A 84 13.03 22.71 -13.93
N LYS A 85 12.72 23.51 -14.97
CA LYS A 85 13.74 24.08 -15.86
C LYS A 85 14.70 24.98 -15.08
N ASN A 86 14.16 25.85 -14.22
CA ASN A 86 14.98 26.76 -13.42
C ASN A 86 15.82 26.03 -12.36
N SER A 87 15.35 24.91 -11.80
CA SER A 87 16.14 24.12 -10.83
C SER A 87 17.28 23.31 -11.46
N VAL A 88 17.21 23.03 -12.77
CA VAL A 88 18.32 22.38 -13.51
C VAL A 88 19.43 23.39 -13.86
N GLU A 89 19.17 24.69 -13.74
CA GLU A 89 20.13 25.77 -13.99
C GLU A 89 20.84 26.26 -12.71
N ASP A 90 20.50 25.72 -11.54
CA ASP A 90 21.11 26.05 -10.25
C ASP A 90 21.99 24.88 -9.75
N PRO A 91 23.33 24.99 -9.80
CA PRO A 91 24.24 23.87 -9.54
C PRO A 91 24.44 23.53 -8.05
N GLU A 92 23.69 24.14 -7.11
CA GLU A 92 23.81 23.90 -5.66
C GLU A 92 22.70 23.01 -5.06
N LEU A 93 22.06 22.15 -5.87
CA LEU A 93 21.36 20.95 -5.38
C LEU A 93 22.13 19.67 -5.71
#